data_AF-A0A7S3X6Z9-F1
#
_entry.id   AF-A0A7S3X6Z9-F1
#
_cell.length_a   1.000
_cell.length_b   1.000
_cell.length_c   1.000
_cell.angle_alpha   90.00
_cell.angle_beta   90.00
_cell.angle_gamma   90.00
#
_symmetry.space_group_name_H-M   'P 1'
#
loop_
_entity.id
_entity.type
_entity.pdbx_description
1 polymer ?
#
loop_
_entity_poly.entity_id
_entity_poly.type
_entity_poly.pdbx_seq_one_letter_code
_entity_poly.pdbx_strand_id
1 'polypeptide(L)'
;VGYPESLTDPSFAGQILVMTYPLVGNYGVPGDGLDEHGLPEHFEGARIYPVAVVVAEYSFTASHYAATRTLSQWLDQHKVPGIFGVDTRTITKVLRERGSALGAVVLG
;
A
#
# COMPACT_ATOMS: atom_id res chain seq x y z
N VAL A 1 -5.70 -3.01 9.21
CA VAL A 1 -6.36 -4.02 8.35
C VAL A 1 -6.64 -3.35 7.02
N GLY A 2 -6.41 -4.00 5.88
CA GLY A 2 -6.86 -3.47 4.59
C GLY A 2 -5.80 -2.91 3.66
N TYR A 3 -4.54 -2.68 4.06
CA TYR A 3 -3.56 -2.13 3.10
C TYR A 3 -3.14 -3.14 2.03
N PRO A 4 -2.95 -4.45 2.31
CA PRO A 4 -2.70 -5.39 1.21
C PRO A 4 -3.86 -5.41 0.21
N GLU A 5 -5.09 -5.46 0.70
CA GLU A 5 -6.32 -5.44 -0.08
C GLU A 5 -6.42 -4.16 -0.93
N SER A 6 -6.27 -2.97 -0.32
CA SER A 6 -6.28 -1.68 -1.02
C SER A 6 -5.15 -1.55 -2.05
N LEU A 7 -3.97 -2.11 -1.79
CA LEU A 7 -2.86 -2.07 -2.74
C LEU A 7 -3.10 -3.00 -3.93
N THR A 8 -3.90 -4.05 -3.74
CA THR A 8 -4.29 -4.99 -4.79
C THR A 8 -5.62 -4.68 -5.49
N ASP A 9 -6.32 -3.62 -5.10
CA ASP A 9 -7.53 -3.17 -5.79
C ASP A 9 -7.17 -2.52 -7.15
N PRO A 10 -7.68 -3.05 -8.28
CA PRO A 10 -7.45 -2.50 -9.62
C PRO A 10 -7.88 -1.03 -9.80
N SER A 11 -8.79 -0.52 -8.97
CA SER A 11 -9.32 0.85 -9.05
C SER A 11 -8.26 1.93 -8.81
N PHE A 12 -7.15 1.59 -8.13
CA PHE A 12 -6.05 2.51 -7.86
C PHE A 12 -4.95 2.48 -8.94
N ALA A 13 -5.15 1.78 -10.06
CA ALA A 13 -4.18 1.74 -11.15
C ALA A 13 -3.82 3.16 -11.64
N GLY A 14 -2.51 3.45 -11.70
CA GLY A 14 -2.02 4.77 -12.13
C GLY A 14 -2.03 5.85 -11.05
N GLN A 15 -2.47 5.54 -9.82
CA GLN A 15 -2.61 6.53 -8.74
C GLN A 15 -1.50 6.38 -7.69
N ILE A 16 -1.17 7.50 -7.04
CA ILE A 16 -0.34 7.51 -5.83
C ILE A 16 -1.28 7.35 -4.65
N LEU A 17 -1.14 6.25 -3.90
CA LEU A 17 -2.01 5.98 -2.77
C LEU A 17 -1.46 6.59 -1.49
N VAL A 18 -2.21 7.53 -0.90
CA VAL A 18 -1.85 8.20 0.36
C VAL A 18 -2.66 7.58 1.50
N MET A 19 -1.96 6.93 2.44
CA MET A 19 -2.61 6.24 3.55
C MET A 19 -2.98 7.23 4.66
N THR A 20 -4.25 7.22 5.07
CA THR A 20 -4.77 8.07 6.14
C THR A 20 -4.49 7.51 7.53
N TYR A 21 -4.40 6.18 7.67
CA TYR A 21 -3.98 5.55 8.90
C TYR A 21 -2.46 5.72 9.07
N PRO A 22 -1.98 6.22 10.23
CA PRO A 22 -0.60 6.69 10.34
C PRO A 22 0.44 5.56 10.33
N LEU A 23 0.15 4.42 10.98
CA LEU A 23 1.09 3.30 11.11
C LEU A 23 0.78 2.21 10.08
N VAL A 24 1.66 2.02 9.09
CA VAL A 24 1.44 1.05 8.01
C VAL A 24 2.57 0.02 7.97
N GLY A 25 2.26 -1.23 7.61
CA GLY A 25 3.23 -2.33 7.48
C GLY A 25 3.37 -3.24 8.71
N ASN A 26 2.72 -2.88 9.82
CA ASN A 26 2.79 -3.61 11.09
C ASN A 26 2.26 -5.05 11.02
N TYR A 27 1.36 -5.36 10.08
CA TYR A 27 0.83 -6.71 9.87
C TYR A 27 1.57 -7.51 8.79
N GLY A 28 2.60 -6.91 8.15
CA GLY A 28 3.27 -7.52 7.00
C GLY A 28 2.34 -7.72 5.81
N VAL A 29 2.71 -8.66 4.94
CA VAL A 29 1.89 -9.07 3.79
C VAL A 29 1.67 -10.57 3.88
N PRO A 30 0.43 -11.04 3.68
CA PRO A 30 0.12 -12.47 3.72
C PRO A 30 0.73 -13.23 2.54
N GLY A 31 0.64 -14.56 2.58
CA GLY A 31 1.13 -15.43 1.50
C GLY A 31 0.28 -15.37 0.23
N ASP A 32 0.82 -15.87 -0.87
CA ASP A 32 0.18 -15.86 -2.20
C ASP A 32 -0.74 -17.08 -2.42
N GLY A 33 -1.41 -17.56 -1.36
CA GLY A 33 -2.32 -18.70 -1.42
C GLY A 33 -3.52 -18.44 -2.33
N LEU A 34 -4.06 -19.52 -2.92
CA LEU A 34 -5.28 -19.47 -3.71
C LEU A 34 -6.42 -20.19 -2.97
N ASP A 35 -7.62 -19.68 -3.09
CA ASP A 35 -8.84 -20.30 -2.60
C ASP A 35 -9.31 -21.48 -3.48
N GLU A 36 -10.44 -22.08 -3.11
CA GLU A 36 -11.05 -23.20 -3.86
C GLU A 36 -11.46 -22.86 -5.29
N HIS A 37 -11.58 -21.57 -5.62
CA HIS A 37 -11.92 -21.05 -6.94
C HIS A 37 -10.69 -20.62 -7.74
N GLY A 38 -9.48 -20.76 -7.19
CA GLY A 38 -8.22 -20.34 -7.81
C GLY A 38 -7.98 -18.83 -7.75
N LEU A 39 -8.65 -18.11 -6.85
CA LEU A 39 -8.48 -16.68 -6.62
C LEU A 39 -7.53 -16.44 -5.43
N PRO A 40 -6.81 -15.31 -5.39
CA PRO A 40 -5.96 -14.98 -4.25
C PRO A 40 -6.75 -14.93 -2.95
N GLU A 41 -6.34 -15.70 -1.95
CA GLU A 41 -7.09 -15.85 -0.68
C GLU A 41 -7.10 -14.55 0.16
N HIS A 42 -6.08 -13.71 -0.01
CA HIS A 42 -5.84 -12.55 0.85
C HIS A 42 -5.69 -11.22 0.09
N PHE A 43 -5.96 -11.21 -1.22
CA PHE A 43 -5.77 -10.04 -2.08
C PHE A 43 -6.99 -9.83 -2.97
N GLU A 44 -7.33 -8.55 -3.23
CA GLU A 44 -8.43 -8.14 -4.12
C GLU A 44 -8.03 -8.23 -5.61
N GLY A 45 -6.76 -8.50 -5.90
CA GLY A 45 -6.25 -8.57 -7.25
C GLY A 45 -4.87 -9.20 -7.36
N ALA A 46 -4.45 -9.40 -8.61
CA ALA A 46 -3.27 -10.19 -8.94
C ALA A 46 -1.91 -9.50 -8.66
N ARG A 47 -1.90 -8.19 -8.39
CA ARG A 47 -0.67 -7.41 -8.19
C ARG A 47 -0.95 -6.12 -7.43
N ILE A 48 0.10 -5.40 -7.07
CA ILE A 48 -0.01 -4.01 -6.62
C ILE A 48 -0.34 -3.11 -7.81
N TYR A 49 -1.43 -2.35 -7.71
CA TYR A 49 -1.91 -1.44 -8.77
C TYR A 49 -1.48 0.03 -8.63
N PRO A 50 -1.41 0.62 -7.42
CA PRO A 50 -0.89 1.97 -7.24
C PRO A 50 0.53 2.11 -7.78
N VAL A 51 0.84 3.28 -8.35
CA VAL A 51 2.19 3.58 -8.87
C VAL A 51 3.16 4.01 -7.78
N ALA A 52 2.66 4.40 -6.61
CA ALA A 52 3.44 4.66 -5.42
C ALA A 52 2.57 4.61 -4.16
N VAL A 53 3.20 4.38 -3.01
CA VAL A 53 2.53 4.37 -1.70
C VAL A 53 3.16 5.41 -0.77
N VAL A 54 2.33 6.23 -0.13
CA VAL A 54 2.75 7.29 0.80
C VAL A 54 2.16 7.01 2.17
N VAL A 55 3.01 6.92 3.18
CA VAL A 55 2.60 6.64 4.57
C VAL A 55 3.21 7.65 5.54
N ALA A 56 2.58 7.83 6.69
CA ALA A 56 3.13 8.68 7.74
C ALA A 56 4.27 7.96 8.48
N GLU A 57 3.98 6.78 9.03
CA GLU A 57 4.95 5.94 9.71
C GLU A 57 4.94 4.55 9.10
N TYR A 58 6.15 4.02 8.87
CA TYR A 58 6.35 2.66 8.39
C TYR A 58 6.86 1.78 9.53
N SER A 59 6.18 0.64 9.74
CA SER A 59 6.67 -0.39 10.64
C SER A 59 7.69 -1.28 9.92
N PHE A 60 8.96 -1.20 10.33
CA PHE A 60 10.04 -2.00 9.75
C PHE A 60 9.94 -3.50 10.11
N THR A 61 9.15 -3.83 11.13
CA THR A 61 8.92 -5.20 11.59
C THR A 61 7.45 -5.55 11.45
N ALA A 62 7.16 -6.66 10.77
CA ALA A 62 5.81 -7.21 10.70
C ALA A 62 5.57 -8.19 11.85
N SER A 63 4.38 -8.14 12.46
CA SER A 63 3.96 -9.09 13.48
C SER A 63 2.49 -9.45 13.29
N HIS A 64 2.25 -10.52 12.51
CA HIS A 64 0.93 -11.11 12.31
C HIS A 64 1.11 -12.60 11.95
N TYR A 65 0.20 -13.47 12.38
CA TYR A 65 0.34 -14.92 12.18
C TYR A 65 0.41 -15.32 10.70
N ALA A 66 -0.26 -14.56 9.83
CA ALA A 66 -0.27 -14.79 8.38
C ALA A 66 0.86 -14.06 7.63
N ALA A 67 1.66 -13.22 8.30
CA ALA A 67 2.69 -12.43 7.63
C ALA A 67 3.82 -13.32 7.09
N THR A 68 4.07 -13.28 5.79
CA THR A 68 5.17 -14.01 5.14
C THR A 68 6.34 -13.10 4.77
N ARG A 69 6.07 -11.80 4.56
CA ARG A 69 7.04 -10.78 4.16
C ARG A 69 6.65 -9.41 4.72
N THR A 70 7.60 -8.48 4.78
CA THR A 70 7.30 -7.07 5.12
C THR A 70 6.65 -6.36 3.93
N LEU A 71 5.97 -5.23 4.19
CA LEU A 71 5.44 -4.39 3.12
C LEU A 71 6.56 -3.84 2.23
N SER A 72 7.73 -3.46 2.79
CA SER A 72 8.86 -2.99 1.99
C SER A 72 9.40 -4.05 1.03
N GLN A 73 9.51 -5.30 1.48
CA GLN A 73 9.92 -6.42 0.63
C GLN A 73 8.93 -6.65 -0.51
N TRP A 74 7.64 -6.58 -0.21
CA TRP A 74 6.59 -6.76 -1.20
C TRP A 74 6.57 -5.63 -2.25
N LEU A 75 6.72 -4.38 -1.81
CA LEU A 75 6.83 -3.23 -2.71
C LEU A 75 8.06 -3.32 -3.64
N ASP A 76 9.22 -3.74 -3.12
CA ASP A 76 10.43 -3.92 -3.94
C ASP A 76 10.29 -5.06 -4.95
N GLN A 77 9.64 -6.17 -4.58
CA GLN A 77 9.33 -7.27 -5.50
C GLN A 77 8.48 -6.81 -6.68
N HIS A 78 7.49 -5.96 -6.43
CA HIS A 78 6.59 -5.41 -7.46
C HIS A 78 7.11 -4.14 -8.14
N LYS A 79 8.30 -3.65 -7.75
CA LYS A 79 8.89 -2.40 -8.27
C LYS A 79 7.99 -1.18 -8.10
N VAL A 80 7.29 -1.13 -6.95
CA VAL A 80 6.43 0.00 -6.58
C VAL A 80 7.15 0.83 -5.51
N PRO A 81 7.43 2.12 -5.77
CA PRO A 81 8.05 2.99 -4.78
C PRO A 81 7.12 3.23 -3.58
N GLY A 82 7.71 3.24 -2.39
CA GLY A 82 7.06 3.62 -1.14
C GLY A 82 7.85 4.71 -0.42
N ILE A 83 7.16 5.72 0.13
CA ILE A 83 7.77 6.75 0.98
C ILE A 83 7.06 6.82 2.33
N PHE A 84 7.83 7.03 3.39
CA PHE A 84 7.35 7.19 4.75
C PHE A 84 7.92 8.47 5.38
N GLY A 85 7.42 8.87 6.55
CA GLY A 85 7.80 10.12 7.21
C GLY A 85 7.12 11.36 6.62
N VAL A 86 6.02 11.15 5.89
CA VAL A 86 5.25 12.23 5.24
C VAL A 86 4.04 12.58 6.10
N ASP A 87 3.74 13.87 6.27
CA ASP A 87 2.48 14.29 6.89
C ASP A 87 1.30 14.01 5.94
N THR A 88 0.81 12.77 5.96
CA THR A 88 -0.32 12.33 5.14
C THR A 88 -1.62 13.04 5.51
N ARG A 89 -1.75 13.56 6.74
CA ARG A 89 -2.93 14.34 7.16
C ARG A 89 -2.98 15.67 6.41
N THR A 90 -1.85 16.35 6.26
CA THR A 90 -1.75 17.58 5.47
C THR A 90 -2.10 17.32 4.01
N ILE A 91 -1.55 16.26 3.41
CA ILE A 91 -1.90 15.88 2.02
C ILE A 91 -3.39 15.57 1.88
N THR A 92 -3.95 14.79 2.82
CA THR A 92 -5.37 14.40 2.79
C THR A 92 -6.31 15.60 2.85
N LYS A 93 -5.97 16.65 3.62
CA LYS A 93 -6.75 17.89 3.66
C LYS A 93 -6.77 18.57 2.30
N VAL A 94 -5.61 18.68 1.64
CA VAL A 94 -5.51 19.28 0.30
C VAL A 94 -6.33 18.49 -0.72
N LEU A 95 -6.22 17.15 -0.71
CA LEU A 95 -7.00 16.27 -1.60
C LEU A 95 -8.51 16.36 -1.34
N ARG A 96 -8.93 16.52 -0.08
CA ARG A 96 -10.34 16.67 0.27
C ARG A 96 -10.94 17.96 -0.30
N GLU A 97 -10.18 19.04 -0.29
CA GLU A 97 -10.64 20.35 -0.79
C GLU A 97 -10.61 20.45 -2.31
N ARG A 98 -9.63 19.82 -2.95
CA ARG A 98 -9.37 19.96 -4.39
C ARG A 98 -9.80 18.76 -5.23
N GLY A 99 -10.23 17.67 -4.58
CA GLY A 99 -10.41 16.38 -5.22
C GLY A 99 -9.07 15.71 -5.53
N SER A 100 -9.11 14.75 -6.46
CA SER A 100 -7.89 14.10 -6.94
C SER A 100 -6.97 15.10 -7.64
N ALA A 101 -5.68 15.07 -7.31
CA ALA A 101 -4.68 15.99 -7.84
C ALA A 101 -3.53 15.21 -8.47
N LEU A 102 -2.90 15.80 -9.49
CA LEU A 102 -1.66 15.26 -10.04
C LEU A 102 -0.53 15.39 -9.01
N GLY A 103 0.30 14.36 -8.90
CA GLY A 103 1.45 14.31 -8.02
C GLY A 103 2.54 13.41 -8.58
N ALA A 104 3.75 13.55 -8.05
CA ALA A 104 4.90 12.72 -8.42
C ALA A 104 5.74 12.41 -7.19
N VAL A 105 6.28 11.20 -7.13
CA VAL A 105 7.34 10.82 -6.18
C VAL A 105 8.66 10.85 -6.94
N VAL A 106 9.60 11.68 -6.51
CA VAL A 106 10.87 11.93 -7.20
C VAL A 106 12.03 11.63 -6.26
N LEU A 107 13.00 10.85 -6.74
CA LEU A 107 14.29 10.66 -6.08
C LEU A 107 15.23 11.77 -6.52
N GLY A 108 15.82 12.46 -5.55
CA GLY A 108 16.81 13.53 -5.76
C GLY A 108 18.19 13.14 -5.28
#